data_AF-A0A930XXD1-F1
#
_entry.id   AF-A0A930XXD1-F1
#
_cell.length_a   1.000
_cell.length_b   1.000
_cell.length_c   1.000
_cell.angle_alpha   90.00
_cell.angle_beta   90.00
_cell.angle_gamma   90.00
#
_symmetry.space_group_name_H-M   'P 1'
#
loop_
_entity.id
_entity.type
_entity.pdbx_description
1 polymer ?
#
loop_
_entity_poly.entity_id
_entity_poly.type
_entity_poly.pdbx_seq_one_letter_code
_entity_poly.pdbx_strand_id
1 'polypeptide(L)'
;MTTERKIDSKKGGCSVLLFVIAIFILSIAIFGADKVFGFIIAIIIVVAIIAGLIANHEEAERERIESQRIRRAVEEEEARIRQKAGIPEVENPYQYRREIPSPTRVKSFSSPPRTRSGYSRPKSPKMREWLYRKQGAECRGCGRAFHLKSLEVDHVIAKSLGGNDHPENLQLLCSSCNRIKGNRGMDYLLERLRSRKHF
;
A
#
# COMPACT_ATOMS: atom_id res chain seq x y z
N MET A 1 35.70 37.03 20.10
CA MET A 1 35.88 36.95 21.56
C MET A 1 34.54 36.58 22.18
N THR A 2 34.30 35.30 22.39
CA THR A 2 33.13 34.79 23.13
C THR A 2 33.67 33.79 24.15
N THR A 3 33.51 34.15 25.41
CA THR A 3 34.01 33.41 26.57
C THR A 3 33.10 32.21 26.84
N GLU A 4 33.58 31.00 26.59
CA GLU A 4 32.92 29.79 27.04
C GLU A 4 33.06 29.67 28.57
N ARG A 5 31.94 29.86 29.27
CA ARG A 5 31.83 29.53 30.70
C ARG A 5 31.80 28.00 30.83
N LYS A 6 32.92 27.43 31.30
CA LYS A 6 33.01 26.06 31.79
C LYS A 6 32.12 25.91 33.03
N ILE A 7 30.98 25.23 32.88
CA ILE A 7 30.14 24.83 34.01
C ILE A 7 30.74 23.54 34.58
N ASP A 8 31.37 23.65 35.75
CA ASP A 8 31.91 22.51 36.51
C ASP A 8 30.76 21.65 37.07
N SER A 9 30.32 20.67 36.29
CA SER A 9 29.22 19.74 36.63
C SER A 9 29.67 18.54 37.48
N LYS A 10 30.70 18.68 38.34
CA LYS A 10 31.28 17.54 39.08
C LYS A 10 30.92 17.44 40.56
N LYS A 11 30.08 18.32 41.11
CA LYS A 11 29.75 18.30 42.56
C LYS A 11 28.37 17.71 42.92
N GLY A 12 27.52 17.35 41.94
CA GLY A 12 26.16 16.84 42.20
C GLY A 12 26.01 15.31 42.27
N GLY A 13 26.88 14.54 41.58
CA GLY A 13 26.68 13.10 41.41
C GLY A 13 26.87 12.27 42.69
N CYS A 14 27.79 12.69 43.57
CA CYS A 14 28.09 11.94 44.80
C CYS A 14 26.95 12.04 45.83
N SER A 15 26.28 13.20 45.92
CA SER A 15 25.16 13.42 46.84
C SER A 15 23.92 12.62 46.43
N VAL A 16 23.60 12.59 45.13
CA VAL A 16 22.47 11.82 44.60
C VAL A 16 22.69 10.33 44.76
N LEU A 17 23.90 9.84 44.48
CA LEU A 17 24.25 8.43 44.64
C LEU A 17 24.13 7.98 46.10
N LEU A 18 24.65 8.77 47.04
CA LEU A 18 24.55 8.47 48.48
C LEU A 18 23.08 8.47 48.97
N PHE A 19 22.25 9.37 48.44
CA PHE A 19 20.82 9.42 48.78
C PHE A 19 20.05 8.20 48.25
N VAL A 20 20.34 7.77 47.02
CA VAL A 20 19.75 6.56 46.43
C VAL A 20 20.18 5.31 47.21
N ILE A 21 21.46 5.21 47.59
CA ILE A 21 21.97 4.11 48.42
C ILE A 21 21.32 4.13 49.81
N ALA A 22 21.14 5.29 50.44
CA ALA A 22 20.49 5.40 51.74
C ALA A 22 19.01 4.97 51.70
N ILE A 23 18.25 5.39 50.68
CA ILE A 23 16.87 4.94 50.47
C ILE A 23 16.82 3.42 50.26
N PHE A 24 17.79 2.88 49.51
CA PHE A 24 17.88 1.45 49.24
C PHE A 24 18.10 0.63 50.52
N ILE A 25 19.07 1.05 51.34
CA ILE A 25 19.37 0.41 52.64
C ILE A 25 18.16 0.52 53.57
N LEU A 26 17.50 1.69 53.63
CA LEU A 26 16.31 1.90 54.46
C LEU A 26 15.13 1.01 54.00
N SER A 27 14.98 0.81 52.70
CA SER A 27 13.94 -0.06 52.13
C SER A 27 14.16 -1.53 52.50
N ILE A 28 15.42 -2.00 52.49
CA ILE A 28 15.79 -3.36 52.93
C ILE A 28 15.44 -3.56 54.41
N ALA A 29 15.69 -2.55 55.25
CA ALA A 29 15.41 -2.60 56.67
C ALA A 29 13.90 -2.66 56.99
N ILE A 30 13.05 -2.01 56.18
CA ILE A 30 11.59 -1.94 56.40
C ILE A 30 10.85 -3.17 55.86
N PHE A 31 11.22 -3.66 54.67
CA PHE A 31 10.44 -4.66 53.93
C PHE A 31 11.10 -6.05 53.83
N GLY A 32 12.35 -6.19 54.26
CA GLY A 32 13.14 -7.42 54.10
C GLY A 32 13.76 -7.56 52.71
N ALA A 33 14.94 -8.19 52.64
CA ALA A 33 15.76 -8.25 51.43
C ALA A 33 15.05 -8.89 50.22
N ASP A 34 14.23 -9.92 50.44
CA ASP A 34 13.55 -10.66 49.36
C ASP A 34 12.52 -9.81 48.61
N LYS A 35 11.80 -8.94 49.33
CA LYS A 35 10.77 -8.07 48.72
C LYS A 35 11.39 -6.89 47.98
N VAL A 36 12.49 -6.36 48.51
CA VAL A 36 13.24 -5.27 47.88
C VAL A 36 13.95 -5.74 46.61
N PHE A 37 14.57 -6.91 46.64
CA PHE A 37 15.23 -7.48 45.46
C PHE A 37 14.24 -7.72 44.30
N GLY A 38 13.04 -8.27 44.61
CA GLY A 38 11.97 -8.43 43.62
C GLY A 38 11.51 -7.10 43.02
N PHE A 39 11.42 -6.03 43.82
CA PHE A 39 11.04 -4.70 43.34
C PHE A 39 12.10 -4.07 42.42
N ILE A 40 13.38 -4.20 42.75
CA ILE A 40 14.47 -3.73 41.87
C ILE A 40 14.43 -4.47 40.52
N ILE A 41 14.30 -5.80 40.55
CA ILE A 41 14.23 -6.60 39.32
C ILE A 41 13.06 -6.15 38.45
N ALA A 42 11.88 -5.92 39.06
CA ALA A 42 10.72 -5.42 38.34
C ALA A 42 11.00 -4.05 37.67
N ILE A 43 11.66 -3.13 38.36
CA ILE A 43 12.06 -1.84 37.79
C ILE A 43 13.03 -2.03 36.61
N ILE A 44 14.06 -2.87 36.77
CA ILE A 44 15.05 -3.13 35.70
C ILE A 44 14.35 -3.71 34.47
N ILE A 45 13.42 -4.66 34.65
CA ILE A 45 12.64 -5.24 33.55
C ILE A 45 11.80 -4.16 32.87
N VAL A 46 11.09 -3.32 33.62
CA VAL A 46 10.28 -2.23 33.05
C VAL A 46 11.14 -1.24 32.28
N VAL A 47 12.28 -0.84 32.82
CA VAL A 47 13.23 0.06 32.13
C VAL A 47 13.76 -0.58 30.85
N ALA A 48 14.11 -1.87 30.86
CA ALA A 48 14.55 -2.60 29.68
C ALA A 48 13.45 -2.68 28.61
N ILE A 49 12.21 -2.93 29.00
CA ILE A 49 11.06 -2.93 28.09
C ILE A 49 10.86 -1.55 27.47
N ILE A 50 10.86 -0.49 28.28
CA ILE A 50 10.68 0.90 27.79
C ILE A 50 11.81 1.26 26.82
N ALA A 51 13.06 0.96 27.16
CA ALA A 51 14.21 1.20 26.28
C ALA A 51 14.06 0.46 24.93
N GLY A 52 13.63 -0.81 24.97
CA GLY A 52 13.35 -1.58 23.76
C GLY A 52 12.22 -0.99 22.90
N LEU A 53 11.13 -0.52 23.53
CA LEU A 53 10.03 0.13 22.81
C LEU A 53 10.47 1.45 22.14
N ILE A 54 11.29 2.25 22.82
CA ILE A 54 11.85 3.49 22.27
C ILE A 54 12.74 3.18 21.06
N ALA A 55 13.67 2.21 21.20
CA ALA A 55 14.54 1.79 20.10
C ALA A 55 13.74 1.32 18.88
N ASN A 56 12.70 0.49 19.08
CA ASN A 56 11.83 0.02 18.00
C ASN A 56 11.08 1.18 17.33
N HIS A 57 10.63 2.19 18.08
CA HIS A 57 9.96 3.36 17.52
C HIS A 57 10.90 4.19 16.65
N GLU A 58 12.13 4.45 17.12
CA GLU A 58 13.14 5.17 16.35
C GLU A 58 13.54 4.44 15.06
N GLU A 59 13.67 3.12 15.11
CA GLU A 59 13.95 2.29 13.93
C GLU A 59 12.80 2.36 12.93
N ALA A 60 11.55 2.19 13.40
CA ALA A 60 10.37 2.33 12.55
C ALA A 60 10.23 3.74 11.96
N GLU A 61 10.59 4.79 12.69
CA GLU A 61 10.62 6.17 12.15
C GLU A 61 11.71 6.35 11.09
N ARG A 62 12.90 5.78 11.29
CA ARG A 62 13.98 5.81 10.27
C ARG A 62 13.54 5.11 8.99
N GLU A 63 12.95 3.91 9.10
CA GLU A 63 12.43 3.18 7.94
C GLU A 63 11.30 3.96 7.23
N ARG A 64 10.40 4.60 7.98
CA ARG A 64 9.36 5.47 7.41
C ARG A 64 9.96 6.66 6.68
N ILE A 65 10.93 7.35 7.27
CA ILE A 65 11.59 8.50 6.65
C ILE A 65 12.33 8.06 5.37
N GLU A 66 13.04 6.94 5.42
CA GLU A 66 13.79 6.43 4.27
C GLU A 66 12.85 5.98 3.14
N SER A 67 11.79 5.25 3.46
CA SER A 67 10.77 4.85 2.46
C SER A 67 10.09 6.07 1.82
N GLN A 68 9.83 7.13 2.58
CA GLN A 68 9.30 8.39 2.05
C GLN A 68 10.30 9.08 1.11
N ARG A 69 11.60 9.10 1.46
CA ARG A 69 12.65 9.66 0.60
C ARG A 69 12.75 8.90 -0.73
N ILE A 70 12.78 7.57 -0.67
CA ILE A 70 12.85 6.71 -1.87
C ILE A 70 11.62 6.95 -2.76
N ARG A 71 10.41 6.98 -2.19
CA ARG A 71 9.18 7.23 -2.96
C ARG A 71 9.21 8.57 -3.68
N ARG A 72 9.58 9.65 -2.98
CA ARG A 72 9.69 10.98 -3.59
C ARG A 72 10.72 11.00 -4.72
N ALA A 73 11.88 10.37 -4.52
CA ALA A 73 12.90 10.29 -5.56
C ALA A 73 12.41 9.52 -6.81
N VAL A 74 11.66 8.44 -6.62
CA VAL A 74 11.03 7.70 -7.72
C VAL A 74 9.99 8.57 -8.43
N GLU A 75 9.09 9.24 -7.70
CA GLU A 75 8.07 10.13 -8.26
C GLU A 75 8.68 11.29 -9.06
N GLU A 76 9.76 11.90 -8.55
CA GLU A 76 10.49 12.97 -9.25
C GLU A 76 11.15 12.47 -10.54
N GLU A 77 11.76 11.29 -10.51
CA GLU A 77 12.40 10.72 -11.69
C GLU A 77 11.37 10.26 -12.74
N GLU A 78 10.27 9.65 -12.30
CA GLU A 78 9.13 9.33 -13.17
C GLU A 78 8.55 10.59 -13.83
N ALA A 79 8.39 11.67 -13.07
CA ALA A 79 7.90 12.95 -13.59
C ALA A 79 8.86 13.55 -14.63
N ARG A 80 10.18 13.48 -14.39
CA ARG A 80 11.20 13.92 -15.36
C ARG A 80 11.16 13.11 -16.65
N ILE A 81 11.11 11.78 -16.55
CA ILE A 81 11.01 10.89 -17.71
C ILE A 81 9.74 11.21 -18.51
N ARG A 82 8.60 11.39 -17.82
CA ARG A 82 7.32 11.73 -18.43
C ARG A 82 7.36 13.06 -19.17
N GLN A 83 7.94 14.10 -18.55
CA GLN A 83 8.11 15.42 -19.14
C GLN A 83 9.01 15.36 -20.37
N LYS A 84 10.15 14.67 -20.29
CA LYS A 84 11.08 14.48 -21.41
C LYS A 84 10.44 13.71 -22.57
N ALA A 85 9.57 12.75 -22.27
CA ALA A 85 8.82 11.99 -23.26
C ALA A 85 7.63 12.75 -23.88
N GLY A 86 7.31 13.96 -23.38
CA GLY A 86 6.17 14.74 -23.84
C GLY A 86 4.81 14.07 -23.60
N ILE A 87 4.72 13.19 -22.60
CA ILE A 87 3.49 12.45 -22.29
C ILE A 87 2.61 13.32 -21.39
N PRO A 88 1.43 13.78 -21.85
CA PRO A 88 0.57 14.62 -21.03
C PRO A 88 0.07 13.90 -19.78
N GLU A 89 -0.16 14.67 -18.71
CA GLU A 89 -0.86 14.18 -17.52
C GLU A 89 -2.33 14.00 -17.84
N VAL A 90 -2.74 12.75 -18.09
CA VAL A 90 -4.15 12.42 -18.34
C VAL A 90 -4.82 12.10 -17.01
N GLU A 91 -5.72 12.98 -16.56
CA GLU A 91 -6.55 12.80 -15.35
C GLU A 91 -7.32 11.48 -15.40
N ASN A 92 -7.70 11.06 -16.61
CA ASN A 92 -8.30 9.77 -16.87
C ASN A 92 -7.72 9.15 -18.16
N PRO A 93 -6.93 8.06 -18.08
CA PRO A 93 -6.36 7.38 -19.24
C PRO A 93 -7.37 6.87 -20.27
N TYR A 94 -8.65 6.72 -19.89
CA TYR A 94 -9.73 6.29 -20.77
C TYR A 94 -10.45 7.45 -21.47
N GLN A 95 -10.19 8.70 -21.09
CA GLN A 95 -10.87 9.87 -21.65
C GLN A 95 -10.46 10.17 -23.10
N TYR A 96 -9.18 9.94 -23.44
CA TYR A 96 -8.58 10.19 -24.76
C TYR A 96 -9.33 9.50 -25.92
N ARG A 97 -10.00 8.36 -25.66
CA ARG A 97 -10.71 7.60 -26.70
C ARG A 97 -11.97 8.28 -27.26
N ARG A 98 -12.62 9.18 -26.51
CA ARG A 98 -13.84 9.85 -27.00
C ARG A 98 -13.55 10.93 -28.04
N GLU A 99 -12.34 11.47 -28.02
CA GLU A 99 -11.94 12.62 -28.83
C GLU A 99 -11.03 12.26 -30.01
N ILE A 100 -10.46 11.04 -30.05
CA ILE A 100 -9.86 10.53 -31.28
C ILE A 100 -10.96 10.48 -32.34
N PRO A 101 -10.87 11.26 -33.44
CA PRO A 101 -11.78 11.10 -34.55
C PRO A 101 -11.78 9.62 -34.92
N SER A 102 -12.94 8.97 -34.92
CA SER A 102 -13.04 7.59 -35.40
C SER A 102 -12.24 7.51 -36.68
N PRO A 103 -11.19 6.65 -36.79
CA PRO A 103 -10.31 6.68 -37.95
C PRO A 103 -11.22 6.60 -39.16
N THR A 104 -11.33 7.71 -39.90
CA THR A 104 -12.16 7.81 -41.10
C THR A 104 -11.71 6.67 -41.95
N ARG A 105 -12.56 5.64 -42.03
CA ARG A 105 -12.33 4.31 -42.59
C ARG A 105 -11.05 4.29 -43.44
N VAL A 106 -9.89 4.08 -42.78
CA VAL A 106 -8.64 3.96 -43.50
C VAL A 106 -8.71 2.59 -44.16
N LYS A 107 -9.19 2.58 -45.41
CA LYS A 107 -9.08 1.42 -46.28
C LYS A 107 -7.58 1.11 -46.38
N SER A 108 -7.25 -0.19 -46.33
CA SER A 108 -5.92 -0.75 -46.58
C SER A 108 -4.82 -0.48 -45.55
N PHE A 109 -4.95 -1.06 -44.36
CA PHE A 109 -4.00 -2.12 -44.04
C PHE A 109 -4.84 -3.39 -43.95
N SER A 110 -4.59 -4.36 -44.83
CA SER A 110 -5.18 -5.69 -44.70
C SER A 110 -4.88 -6.17 -43.28
N SER A 111 -5.89 -6.13 -42.41
CA SER A 111 -5.76 -6.71 -41.08
C SER A 111 -5.19 -8.10 -41.28
N PRO A 112 -4.13 -8.50 -40.55
CA PRO A 112 -3.62 -9.86 -40.66
C PRO A 112 -4.81 -10.81 -40.50
N PRO A 113 -4.88 -11.90 -41.30
CA PRO A 113 -6.02 -12.79 -41.29
C PRO A 113 -6.36 -13.11 -39.85
N ARG A 114 -7.62 -12.90 -39.46
CA ARG A 114 -8.10 -13.24 -38.11
C ARG A 114 -7.77 -14.71 -37.92
N THR A 115 -6.67 -14.99 -37.23
CA THR A 115 -6.34 -16.37 -36.86
C THR A 115 -7.51 -16.84 -36.03
N ARG A 116 -7.96 -18.08 -36.27
CA ARG A 116 -9.09 -18.72 -35.57
C ARG A 116 -8.93 -18.77 -34.03
N SER A 117 -7.85 -18.22 -33.47
CA SER A 117 -7.56 -18.11 -32.05
C SER A 117 -8.15 -16.86 -31.36
N GLY A 118 -9.08 -16.14 -32.00
CA GLY A 118 -9.77 -14.97 -31.42
C GLY A 118 -10.59 -15.24 -30.14
N TYR A 119 -10.65 -16.47 -29.67
CA TYR A 119 -11.16 -16.81 -28.33
C TYR A 119 -10.00 -16.74 -27.34
N SER A 120 -10.03 -15.75 -26.42
CA SER A 120 -9.18 -15.81 -25.24
C SER A 120 -9.41 -17.15 -24.55
N ARG A 121 -8.35 -17.96 -24.43
CA ARG A 121 -8.41 -19.24 -23.75
C ARG A 121 -9.04 -19.03 -22.36
N PRO A 122 -9.98 -19.90 -21.93
CA PRO A 122 -10.52 -19.83 -20.59
C PRO A 122 -9.36 -19.85 -19.59
N LYS A 123 -9.39 -18.95 -18.61
CA LYS A 123 -8.39 -18.96 -17.53
C LYS A 123 -8.53 -20.25 -16.73
N SER A 124 -7.40 -20.81 -16.31
CA SER A 124 -7.38 -22.07 -15.58
C SER A 124 -8.26 -21.99 -14.32
N PRO A 125 -8.92 -23.09 -13.91
CA PRO A 125 -9.72 -23.12 -12.68
C PRO A 125 -8.93 -22.62 -11.46
N LYS A 126 -7.66 -23.02 -11.34
CA LYS A 126 -6.75 -22.57 -10.27
C LYS A 126 -6.56 -21.05 -10.26
N MET A 127 -6.41 -20.41 -11.42
CA MET A 127 -6.29 -18.95 -11.52
C MET A 127 -7.58 -18.26 -11.07
N ARG A 128 -8.74 -18.81 -11.46
CA ARG A 128 -10.05 -18.28 -11.06
C ARG A 128 -10.24 -18.35 -9.55
N GLU A 129 -9.92 -19.49 -8.94
CA GLU A 129 -9.98 -19.68 -7.49
C GLU A 129 -9.00 -18.77 -6.74
N TRP A 130 -7.79 -18.60 -7.25
CA TRP A 130 -6.81 -17.68 -6.67
C TRP A 130 -7.31 -16.23 -6.70
N LEU A 131 -7.82 -15.76 -7.85
CA LEU A 131 -8.43 -14.43 -7.97
C LEU A 131 -9.61 -14.26 -7.02
N TYR A 132 -10.45 -15.29 -6.89
CA TYR A 132 -11.61 -15.27 -6.02
C TYR A 132 -11.26 -15.10 -4.54
N ARG A 133 -10.27 -15.86 -4.07
CA ARG A 133 -9.76 -15.74 -2.70
C ARG A 133 -9.09 -14.39 -2.46
N LYS A 134 -8.26 -13.94 -3.41
CA LYS A 134 -7.56 -12.64 -3.33
C LYS A 134 -8.53 -11.46 -3.32
N GLN A 135 -9.65 -11.57 -4.03
CA GLN A 135 -10.64 -10.52 -4.17
C GLN A 135 -11.77 -10.58 -3.11
N GLY A 136 -11.77 -11.60 -2.24
CA GLY A 136 -12.78 -11.71 -1.18
C GLY A 136 -14.18 -12.08 -1.69
N ALA A 137 -14.27 -12.86 -2.78
CA ALA A 137 -15.54 -13.28 -3.38
C ALA A 137 -16.46 -12.14 -3.91
N GLU A 138 -15.94 -10.92 -4.00
CA GLU A 138 -16.71 -9.75 -4.44
C GLU A 138 -16.52 -9.45 -5.92
N CYS A 139 -17.44 -8.70 -6.51
CA CYS A 139 -17.26 -8.07 -7.83
C CYS A 139 -16.49 -6.74 -7.69
N ARG A 140 -15.41 -6.52 -8.45
CA ARG A 140 -14.66 -5.23 -8.42
C ARG A 140 -15.48 -4.03 -8.88
N GLY A 141 -16.54 -4.26 -9.65
CA GLY A 141 -17.43 -3.20 -10.11
C GLY A 141 -18.41 -2.73 -9.05
N CYS A 142 -19.31 -3.63 -8.63
CA CYS A 142 -20.42 -3.27 -7.74
C CYS A 142 -20.17 -3.55 -6.25
N GLY A 143 -19.08 -4.23 -5.89
CA GLY A 143 -18.72 -4.56 -4.50
C GLY A 143 -19.59 -5.62 -3.83
N ARG A 144 -20.55 -6.25 -4.55
CA ARG A 144 -21.38 -7.31 -3.97
C ARG A 144 -20.62 -8.64 -4.00
N ALA A 145 -20.85 -9.48 -2.99
CA ALA A 145 -20.37 -10.86 -2.94
C ALA A 145 -21.15 -11.74 -3.92
N PHE A 146 -20.46 -12.66 -4.58
CA PHE A 146 -21.02 -13.63 -5.52
C PHE A 146 -20.35 -14.99 -5.36
N HIS A 147 -21.04 -16.06 -5.73
CA HIS A 147 -20.38 -17.34 -5.94
C HIS A 147 -19.39 -17.27 -7.12
N LEU A 148 -18.30 -18.02 -7.05
CA LEU A 148 -17.27 -18.08 -8.11
C LEU A 148 -17.84 -18.38 -9.51
N LYS A 149 -18.91 -19.18 -9.60
CA LYS A 149 -19.60 -19.51 -10.86
C LYS A 149 -20.32 -18.30 -11.48
N SER A 150 -20.70 -17.31 -10.67
CA SER A 150 -21.39 -16.09 -11.10
C SER A 150 -20.43 -14.94 -11.43
N LEU A 151 -19.12 -15.17 -11.26
CA LEU A 151 -18.07 -14.21 -11.57
C LEU A 151 -17.34 -14.59 -12.86
N GLU A 152 -17.02 -13.58 -13.66
CA GLU A 152 -16.29 -13.68 -14.90
C GLU A 152 -14.90 -13.07 -14.69
N VAL A 153 -13.86 -13.68 -15.28
CA VAL A 153 -12.52 -13.09 -15.28
C VAL A 153 -12.48 -12.03 -16.38
N ASP A 154 -12.15 -10.82 -15.98
CA ASP A 154 -12.03 -9.65 -16.84
C ASP A 154 -10.64 -9.03 -16.71
N HIS A 155 -10.22 -8.31 -17.73
CA HIS A 155 -8.97 -7.56 -17.72
C HIS A 155 -9.21 -6.13 -17.27
N VAL A 156 -8.47 -5.64 -16.27
CA VAL A 156 -8.55 -4.26 -15.80
C VAL A 156 -8.35 -3.29 -16.98
N ILE A 157 -7.25 -3.47 -17.72
CA ILE A 157 -7.00 -2.89 -19.03
C ILE A 157 -7.42 -3.93 -20.08
N ALA A 158 -8.43 -3.61 -20.91
CA ALA A 158 -8.93 -4.56 -21.90
C ALA A 158 -7.86 -4.96 -22.93
N LYS A 159 -7.90 -6.20 -23.44
CA LYS A 159 -6.95 -6.68 -24.47
C LYS A 159 -6.89 -5.79 -25.71
N SER A 160 -8.03 -5.25 -26.15
CA SER A 160 -8.09 -4.32 -27.29
C SER A 160 -7.41 -2.97 -27.02
N LEU A 161 -7.02 -2.71 -25.77
CA LEU A 161 -6.26 -1.53 -25.33
C LEU A 161 -4.81 -1.86 -25.01
N GLY A 162 -4.32 -3.04 -25.38
CA GLY A 162 -2.97 -3.50 -25.05
C GLY A 162 -2.84 -4.17 -23.68
N GLY A 163 -3.95 -4.47 -23.00
CA GLY A 163 -3.92 -5.20 -21.74
C GLY A 163 -3.35 -6.61 -21.86
N ASN A 164 -2.41 -6.94 -20.97
CA ASN A 164 -1.75 -8.24 -20.94
C ASN A 164 -2.54 -9.28 -20.12
N ASP A 165 -2.09 -10.54 -20.15
CA ASP A 165 -2.72 -11.66 -19.43
C ASP A 165 -2.10 -11.91 -18.03
N HIS A 166 -1.27 -11.00 -17.51
CA HIS A 166 -0.63 -11.14 -16.20
C HIS A 166 -1.68 -11.06 -15.07
N PRO A 167 -1.48 -11.81 -13.96
CA PRO A 167 -2.45 -11.87 -12.86
C PRO A 167 -2.79 -10.51 -12.24
N GLU A 168 -1.90 -9.53 -12.34
CA GLU A 168 -2.09 -8.14 -11.89
C GLU A 168 -3.09 -7.35 -12.75
N ASN A 169 -3.23 -7.70 -14.03
CA ASN A 169 -4.23 -7.11 -14.93
C ASN A 169 -5.55 -7.90 -14.94
N LEU A 170 -5.69 -8.94 -14.13
CA LEU A 170 -6.91 -9.75 -14.06
C LEU A 170 -7.73 -9.42 -12.80
N GLN A 171 -9.04 -9.40 -12.96
CA GLN A 171 -10.01 -9.17 -11.90
C GLN A 171 -11.26 -10.03 -12.10
N LEU A 172 -12.10 -10.11 -11.07
CA LEU A 172 -13.43 -10.73 -11.18
C LEU A 172 -14.54 -9.68 -11.24
N LEU A 173 -15.46 -9.85 -12.19
CA LEU A 173 -16.67 -9.04 -12.32
C LEU A 173 -17.90 -9.94 -12.40
N CYS A 174 -19.03 -9.49 -11.87
CA CYS A 174 -20.31 -10.14 -12.18
C CYS A 174 -20.69 -9.86 -13.64
N SER A 175 -21.50 -10.73 -14.24
CA SER A 175 -21.87 -10.63 -15.67
C SER A 175 -22.45 -9.26 -16.06
N SER A 176 -23.24 -8.65 -15.16
CA SER A 176 -23.79 -7.30 -15.38
C SER A 176 -22.69 -6.23 -15.43
N CYS A 177 -21.77 -6.22 -14.45
CA CYS A 177 -20.65 -5.28 -14.42
C CYS A 177 -19.70 -5.50 -15.61
N ASN A 178 -19.40 -6.76 -15.94
CA ASN A 178 -18.54 -7.09 -17.07
C ASN A 178 -19.13 -6.58 -18.39
N ARG A 179 -20.44 -6.78 -18.61
CA ARG A 179 -21.16 -6.26 -19.78
C ARG A 179 -21.18 -4.73 -19.84
N ILE A 180 -21.40 -4.05 -18.70
CA ILE A 180 -21.37 -2.59 -18.64
C ILE A 180 -19.97 -2.06 -18.95
N LYS A 181 -18.91 -2.66 -18.39
CA LYS A 181 -17.52 -2.26 -18.63
C LYS A 181 -17.13 -2.43 -20.10
N GLY A 182 -17.35 -3.63 -20.65
CA GLY A 182 -16.85 -4.00 -21.96
C GLY A 182 -15.37 -3.69 -22.11
N ASN A 183 -15.00 -3.00 -23.20
CA ASN A 183 -13.63 -2.54 -23.45
C ASN A 183 -13.36 -1.09 -23.01
N ARG A 184 -14.28 -0.45 -22.26
CA ARG A 184 -14.20 0.98 -21.93
C ARG A 184 -13.45 1.30 -20.63
N GLY A 185 -13.10 0.28 -19.84
CA GLY A 185 -12.32 0.44 -18.61
C GLY A 185 -13.15 0.59 -17.34
N MET A 186 -12.47 0.56 -16.18
CA MET A 186 -13.12 0.59 -14.87
C MET A 186 -13.80 1.93 -14.57
N ASP A 187 -13.21 3.05 -14.99
CA ASP A 187 -13.78 4.38 -14.74
C ASP A 187 -15.17 4.52 -15.38
N TYR A 188 -15.30 4.03 -16.62
CA TYR A 188 -16.60 3.98 -17.30
C TYR A 188 -17.62 3.13 -16.53
N LEU A 189 -17.20 1.96 -16.03
CA LEU A 189 -18.07 1.09 -15.25
C LEU A 189 -18.54 1.77 -13.97
N LEU A 190 -17.63 2.36 -13.20
CA LEU A 190 -17.94 3.02 -11.93
C LEU A 190 -18.88 4.20 -12.14
N GLU A 191 -18.66 5.01 -13.18
CA GLU A 191 -19.55 6.12 -13.55
C GLU A 191 -20.97 5.64 -13.89
N ARG A 192 -21.08 4.54 -14.65
CA ARG A 192 -22.38 3.92 -14.97
C ARG A 192 -23.07 3.30 -13.77
N LEU A 193 -22.33 2.82 -12.77
CA LEU A 193 -22.91 2.27 -11.55
C LEU A 193 -23.38 3.39 -10.61
N ARG A 194 -22.66 4.51 -10.53
CA ARG A 194 -23.08 5.71 -9.76
C ARG A 194 -24.39 6.29 -10.28
N SER A 195 -24.47 6.52 -11.60
CA SER A 195 -25.70 7.05 -12.24
C SER A 195 -26.94 6.15 -12.08
N ARG A 196 -26.76 4.84 -11.82
CA ARG A 196 -27.86 3.89 -11.57
C ARG A 196 -28.30 3.76 -10.11
N LYS A 197 -27.51 4.25 -9.15
CA LYS A 197 -27.87 4.22 -7.71
C LYS A 197 -28.80 5.37 -7.30
N HIS A 198 -29.12 6.30 -8.22
CA HIS A 198 -29.99 7.46 -7.98
C HIS A 198 -31.46 7.22 -8.33
N PHE A 199 -31.92 5.97 -8.41
CA PHE A 199 -33.32 5.59 -8.54
C PHE A 199 -33.68 4.52 -7.51
#